data_AF-A0A7S0W5F3-F1
#
_entry.id   AF-A0A7S0W5F3-F1
#
_cell.length_a   1.000
_cell.length_b   1.000
_cell.length_c   1.000
_cell.angle_alpha   90.00
_cell.angle_beta   90.00
_cell.angle_gamma   90.00
#
_symmetry.space_group_name_H-M   'P 1'
#
loop_
_entity.id
_entity.type
_entity.pdbx_description
1 polymer ?
#
loop_
_entity_poly.entity_id
_entity_poly.type
_entity_poly.pdbx_seq_one_letter_code
_entity_poly.pdbx_strand_id
1 'polypeptide(L)'
;GSAAAPGDLFAVSAQLSAPKSRRMLLASFHGDTNGLATKPVVGGVDAAYRLHFADHDLLMGLDANTYRRHDEGKWQGVGDFGSFLGGLGMRSIWGEPDPERHTTCNARTYLQPQLNKAVRAQD
;
A
#
# COMPACT_ATOMS: atom_id res chain seq x y z
N GLY A 1 -7.50 -1.09 -16.24
CA GLY A 1 -6.86 -0.87 -14.93
C GLY A 1 -5.63 -1.74 -14.86
N SER A 2 -4.52 -1.23 -14.34
CA SER A 2 -3.33 -2.04 -14.07
C SER A 2 -3.66 -3.09 -13.02
N ALA A 3 -3.43 -4.37 -13.33
CA ALA A 3 -3.66 -5.48 -12.41
C ALA A 3 -2.39 -5.78 -11.60
N ALA A 4 -2.56 -6.32 -10.40
CA ALA A 4 -1.45 -6.91 -9.65
C ALA A 4 -0.92 -8.14 -10.41
N ALA A 5 0.40 -8.28 -10.47
CA ALA A 5 1.08 -9.41 -11.08
C ALA A 5 1.33 -10.53 -10.04
N PRO A 6 1.54 -11.78 -10.49
CA PRO A 6 2.02 -12.84 -9.61
C PRO A 6 3.31 -12.42 -8.91
N GLY A 7 3.30 -12.46 -7.57
CA GLY A 7 4.44 -12.05 -6.73
C GLY A 7 4.33 -10.66 -6.13
N ASP A 8 3.43 -9.79 -6.62
CA ASP A 8 3.26 -8.44 -6.06
C ASP A 8 2.66 -8.45 -4.65
N LEU A 9 1.81 -9.45 -4.35
CA LEU A 9 1.15 -9.63 -3.06
C LEU A 9 1.62 -10.92 -2.39
N PHE A 10 2.03 -10.80 -1.14
CA PHE A 10 2.30 -11.91 -0.24
C PHE A 10 1.47 -11.76 1.03
N ALA A 11 0.84 -12.83 1.51
CA ALA A 11 0.11 -12.82 2.77
C ALA A 11 0.32 -14.13 3.54
N VAL A 12 0.42 -14.04 4.86
CA VAL A 12 0.63 -15.18 5.74
C VAL A 12 -0.12 -15.00 7.07
N SER A 13 -0.76 -16.06 7.55
CA SER A 13 -1.29 -16.11 8.92
C SER A 13 -0.18 -16.58 9.86
N ALA A 14 0.00 -15.83 10.96
CA ALA A 14 1.00 -16.11 11.98
C ALA A 14 0.38 -16.02 13.38
N GLN A 15 0.96 -16.75 14.33
CA GLN A 15 0.60 -16.66 15.74
C GLN A 15 1.79 -16.10 16.53
N LEU A 16 1.57 -15.02 17.26
CA LEU A 16 2.61 -14.40 18.06
C LEU A 16 2.97 -15.26 19.28
N SER A 17 4.28 -15.51 19.46
CA SER A 17 4.86 -16.18 20.62
C SER A 17 4.95 -15.21 21.81
N ALA A 18 3.82 -14.77 22.34
CA ALA A 18 3.72 -13.85 23.47
C ALA A 18 2.75 -14.40 24.53
N PRO A 19 2.79 -13.95 25.81
CA PRO A 19 1.93 -14.47 26.88
C PRO A 19 0.41 -14.38 26.62
N LYS A 20 0.01 -13.57 25.63
CA LYS A 20 -1.31 -13.65 24.99
C LYS A 20 -1.12 -14.02 23.54
N SER A 21 -1.51 -15.23 23.16
CA SER A 21 -1.47 -15.69 21.77
C SER A 21 -2.43 -14.81 20.94
N ARG A 22 -1.88 -13.89 20.15
CA ARG A 22 -2.64 -13.15 19.12
C ARG A 22 -2.32 -13.75 17.77
N ARG A 23 -3.35 -13.92 16.94
CA ARG A 23 -3.19 -14.31 15.54
C ARG A 23 -3.10 -13.04 14.70
N MET A 24 -2.25 -13.05 13.69
CA MET A 24 -2.05 -11.93 12.80
C MET A 24 -2.12 -12.38 11.36
N LEU A 25 -2.79 -11.60 10.53
CA LEU A 25 -2.64 -11.69 9.08
C LEU A 25 -1.61 -10.64 8.66
N LEU A 26 -0.46 -11.10 8.20
CA LEU A 26 0.61 -10.24 7.71
C LEU A 26 0.55 -10.21 6.19
N ALA A 27 0.44 -9.03 5.60
CA ALA A 27 0.42 -8.84 4.16
C ALA A 27 1.52 -7.87 3.70
N SER A 28 2.06 -8.10 2.51
CA SER A 28 3.00 -7.22 1.83
C SER A 28 2.57 -7.02 0.38
N PHE A 29 2.48 -5.79 -0.09
CA PHE A 29 2.18 -5.48 -1.48
C PHE A 29 3.16 -4.47 -2.09
N HIS A 30 3.77 -4.83 -3.22
CA HIS A 30 4.61 -3.93 -4.00
C HIS A 30 4.30 -4.13 -5.49
N GLY A 31 3.56 -3.19 -6.08
CA GLY A 31 3.22 -3.22 -7.50
C GLY A 31 3.62 -1.93 -8.21
N ASP A 32 4.19 -2.05 -9.42
CA ASP A 32 4.59 -0.90 -10.23
C ASP A 32 3.43 -0.34 -11.06
N THR A 33 2.50 0.35 -10.40
CA THR A 33 1.23 0.79 -11.03
C THR A 33 0.85 2.25 -10.77
N ASN A 34 1.78 3.10 -10.34
CA ASN A 34 1.49 4.49 -9.92
C ASN A 34 0.34 4.60 -8.90
N GLY A 35 0.21 3.57 -8.05
CA GLY A 35 -0.82 3.46 -7.02
C GLY A 35 -2.18 2.96 -7.51
N LEU A 36 -2.37 2.73 -8.81
CA LEU A 36 -3.67 2.36 -9.38
C LEU A 36 -4.12 0.94 -8.99
N ALA A 37 -3.19 0.02 -8.72
CA ALA A 37 -3.53 -1.30 -8.19
C ALA A 37 -3.65 -1.31 -6.65
N THR A 38 -3.15 -0.29 -5.95
CA THR A 38 -3.08 -0.28 -4.49
C THR A 38 -4.45 -0.41 -3.84
N LYS A 39 -5.43 0.44 -4.22
CA LYS A 39 -6.78 0.37 -3.65
C LYS A 39 -7.48 -0.97 -3.90
N PRO A 40 -7.53 -1.50 -5.15
CA PRO A 40 -8.08 -2.82 -5.41
C PRO A 40 -7.45 -3.93 -4.57
N VAL A 41 -6.12 -3.93 -4.43
CA VAL A 41 -5.40 -4.94 -3.65
C VAL A 41 -5.71 -4.84 -2.16
N VAL A 42 -5.63 -3.63 -1.59
CA VAL A 42 -5.97 -3.41 -0.17
C VAL A 42 -7.43 -3.79 0.11
N GLY A 43 -8.37 -3.44 -0.79
CA GLY A 43 -9.77 -3.85 -0.67
C GLY A 43 -9.96 -5.36 -0.75
N GLY A 44 -9.22 -6.05 -1.63
CA GLY A 44 -9.24 -7.51 -1.71
C GLY A 44 -8.69 -8.18 -0.44
N VAL A 45 -7.61 -7.64 0.13
CA VAL A 45 -7.04 -8.12 1.40
C VAL A 45 -8.01 -7.89 2.55
N ASP A 46 -8.66 -6.72 2.63
CA ASP A 46 -9.69 -6.44 3.64
C ASP A 46 -10.87 -7.42 3.54
N ALA A 47 -11.36 -7.67 2.32
CA ALA A 47 -12.44 -8.63 2.10
C ALA A 47 -12.05 -10.05 2.54
N ALA A 48 -10.86 -10.53 2.15
CA ALA A 48 -10.36 -11.83 2.56
C ALA A 48 -10.15 -11.92 4.08
N TYR A 49 -9.62 -10.85 4.68
CA TYR A 49 -9.42 -10.71 6.13
C TYR A 49 -10.75 -10.86 6.88
N ARG A 50 -11.77 -10.09 6.49
CA ARG A 50 -13.09 -10.13 7.13
C ARG A 50 -13.79 -11.47 6.98
N LEU A 51 -13.59 -12.15 5.85
CA LEU A 51 -14.26 -13.42 5.55
C LEU A 51 -13.59 -14.62 6.21
N HIS A 52 -12.26 -14.64 6.28
CA HIS A 52 -11.50 -15.85 6.65
C HIS A 52 -10.61 -15.71 7.88
N PHE A 53 -10.33 -14.48 8.31
CA PHE A 53 -9.34 -14.17 9.35
C PHE A 53 -9.89 -13.18 10.39
N ALA A 54 -11.19 -13.21 10.66
CA ALA A 54 -11.87 -12.26 11.56
C ALA A 54 -11.36 -12.30 13.02
N ASP A 55 -10.68 -13.38 13.42
CA ASP A 55 -10.02 -13.55 14.72
C ASP A 55 -8.54 -13.11 14.72
N HIS A 56 -8.04 -12.57 13.61
CA HIS A 56 -6.68 -12.06 13.48
C HIS A 56 -6.65 -10.53 13.61
N ASP A 57 -5.50 -9.98 13.99
CA ASP A 57 -5.18 -8.58 13.70
C ASP A 57 -4.54 -8.48 12.30
N LEU A 58 -4.96 -7.54 11.46
CA LEU A 58 -4.36 -7.32 10.14
C LEU A 58 -3.23 -6.29 10.21
N LEU A 59 -2.05 -6.64 9.69
CA LEU A 59 -0.95 -5.70 9.44
C LEU A 59 -0.48 -5.85 7.99
N MET A 60 -0.54 -4.74 7.25
CA MET A 60 -0.13 -4.70 5.86
C MET A 60 0.99 -3.70 5.65
N GLY A 61 2.12 -4.17 5.13
CA GLY A 61 3.15 -3.32 4.54
C GLY A 61 2.88 -3.14 3.05
N LEU A 62 3.06 -1.94 2.52
CA LEU A 62 2.92 -1.73 1.09
C LEU A 62 3.72 -0.54 0.58
N ASP A 63 4.10 -0.60 -0.69
CA ASP A 63 4.39 0.62 -1.46
C ASP A 63 3.09 1.12 -2.10
N ALA A 64 2.52 2.15 -1.49
CA ALA A 64 1.24 2.69 -1.93
C ALA A 64 1.34 3.46 -3.26
N ASN A 65 2.54 3.88 -3.66
CA ASN A 65 2.80 4.67 -4.87
C ASN A 65 1.83 5.85 -5.04
N THR A 66 1.57 6.57 -3.95
CA THR A 66 0.66 7.72 -3.91
C THR A 66 1.35 9.04 -4.19
N TYR A 67 0.60 9.97 -4.77
CA TYR A 67 1.06 11.28 -5.22
C TYR A 67 0.37 12.40 -4.46
N ARG A 68 0.92 13.61 -4.51
CA ARG A 68 0.35 14.78 -3.82
C ARG A 68 -1.09 15.09 -4.28
N ARG A 69 -1.36 14.94 -5.57
CA ARG A 69 -2.66 15.19 -6.19
C ARG A 69 -3.17 13.91 -6.85
N HIS A 70 -4.47 13.69 -6.78
CA HIS A 70 -5.12 12.60 -7.52
C HIS A 70 -5.34 13.02 -8.98
N ASP A 71 -5.15 12.11 -9.92
CA ASP A 71 -5.52 12.24 -11.34
C ASP A 71 -6.09 10.91 -11.81
N GLU A 72 -7.36 10.93 -12.19
CA GLU A 72 -8.14 9.72 -12.43
C GLU A 72 -7.55 8.92 -13.59
N GLY A 73 -7.29 7.64 -13.34
CA GLY A 73 -6.68 6.73 -14.32
C GLY A 73 -5.18 6.93 -14.55
N LYS A 74 -4.53 7.91 -13.91
CA LYS A 74 -3.11 8.20 -14.09
C LYS A 74 -2.27 7.99 -12.83
N TRP A 75 -2.68 8.54 -11.70
CA TRP A 75 -2.01 8.36 -10.42
C TRP A 75 -2.95 8.57 -9.22
N GLN A 76 -2.70 7.81 -8.16
CA GLN A 76 -3.50 7.89 -6.96
C GLN A 76 -3.01 8.98 -6.00
N GLY A 77 -3.89 9.87 -5.57
CA GLY A 77 -3.60 10.87 -4.55
C GLY A 77 -3.48 10.27 -3.13
N VAL A 78 -2.55 10.79 -2.32
CA VAL A 78 -2.31 10.32 -0.95
C VAL A 78 -3.48 10.60 -0.01
N GLY A 79 -4.14 11.76 -0.15
CA GLY A 79 -5.34 12.07 0.62
C GLY A 79 -6.52 11.15 0.28
N ASP A 80 -6.72 10.90 -1.02
CA ASP A 80 -7.73 9.97 -1.52
C ASP A 80 -7.49 8.52 -1.08
N PHE A 81 -6.22 8.11 -0.96
CA PHE A 81 -5.87 6.82 -0.36
C PHE A 81 -6.11 6.79 1.16
N GLY A 82 -5.78 7.86 1.88
CA GLY A 82 -6.07 7.99 3.31
C GLY A 82 -7.57 7.87 3.62
N SER A 83 -8.42 8.58 2.89
CA SER A 83 -9.88 8.48 3.03
C SER A 83 -10.40 7.07 2.75
N PHE A 84 -9.83 6.38 1.75
CA PHE A 84 -10.15 4.99 1.47
C PHE A 84 -9.80 4.05 2.63
N LEU A 85 -8.59 4.18 3.21
CA LEU A 85 -8.20 3.39 4.38
C LEU A 85 -9.14 3.64 5.56
N GLY A 86 -9.50 4.91 5.81
CA GLY A 86 -10.46 5.28 6.84
C GLY A 86 -11.84 4.65 6.63
N GLY A 87 -12.32 4.57 5.39
CA GLY A 87 -13.56 3.88 5.03
C GLY A 87 -13.53 2.37 5.30
N LEU A 88 -12.36 1.74 5.28
CA LEU A 88 -12.16 0.35 5.66
C LEU A 88 -11.97 0.16 7.18
N GLY A 89 -11.92 1.24 7.97
CA GLY A 89 -11.57 1.19 9.39
C GLY A 89 -10.08 0.93 9.65
N MET A 90 -9.24 1.05 8.63
CA MET A 90 -7.78 0.90 8.72
C MET A 90 -7.12 2.23 9.07
N ARG A 91 -5.93 2.15 9.67
CA ARG A 91 -5.12 3.32 10.01
C ARG A 91 -3.66 3.06 9.69
N SER A 92 -2.97 4.11 9.26
CA SER A 92 -1.51 4.11 9.14
C SER A 92 -0.85 4.14 10.52
N ILE A 93 0.22 3.38 10.69
CA ILE A 93 1.04 3.40 11.92
C ILE A 93 1.79 4.73 12.09
N TRP A 94 1.89 5.52 11.03
CA TRP A 94 2.56 6.83 11.01
C TRP A 94 1.59 8.00 11.22
N GLY A 95 0.32 7.72 11.50
CA GLY A 95 -0.74 8.72 11.61
C GLY A 95 -1.34 9.09 10.25
N GLU A 96 -2.08 10.19 10.22
CA GLU A 96 -2.76 10.67 9.01
C GLU A 96 -1.75 11.03 7.91
N PRO A 97 -2.03 10.65 6.64
CA PRO A 97 -1.17 11.00 5.52
C PRO A 97 -1.11 12.52 5.33
N ASP A 98 0.11 13.05 5.24
CA ASP A 98 0.40 14.45 4.96
C ASP A 98 0.92 14.57 3.50
N PRO A 99 0.18 15.23 2.58
CA PRO A 99 0.57 15.38 1.19
C PRO A 99 1.89 16.12 0.95
N GLU A 100 2.38 16.85 1.94
CA GLU A 100 3.66 17.58 1.88
C GLU A 100 4.82 16.74 2.41
N ARG A 101 4.55 15.60 3.06
CA ARG A 101 5.59 14.66 3.54
C ARG A 101 5.90 13.63 2.49
N HIS A 102 6.81 13.99 1.60
CA HIS A 102 7.33 13.09 0.59
C HIS A 102 8.25 12.04 1.23
N THR A 103 7.92 10.76 1.09
CA THR A 103 8.76 9.64 1.54
C THR A 103 9.84 9.31 0.51
N THR A 104 9.48 9.31 -0.77
CA THR A 104 10.38 9.07 -1.91
C THR A 104 9.98 9.97 -3.09
N CYS A 105 10.77 11.01 -3.37
CA CYS A 105 10.69 11.74 -4.64
C CYS A 105 11.52 11.01 -5.70
N ASN A 106 11.24 9.73 -6.01
CA ASN A 106 11.99 8.96 -7.01
C ASN A 106 13.52 9.18 -6.93
N ALA A 107 14.12 9.03 -5.74
CA ALA A 107 15.55 9.26 -5.57
C ALA A 107 16.33 8.20 -6.37
N ARG A 108 16.88 8.63 -7.52
CA ARG A 108 17.66 7.83 -8.45
C ARG A 108 19.04 7.57 -7.86
N THR A 109 19.22 6.47 -7.15
CA THR A 109 20.57 5.92 -6.97
C THR A 109 20.89 5.05 -8.18
N TYR A 110 22.07 5.26 -8.78
CA TYR A 110 22.61 4.62 -10.00
C TYR A 110 22.58 3.08 -10.08
N LEU A 111 22.00 2.39 -9.09
CA LEU A 111 22.06 0.93 -8.91
C LEU A 111 20.77 0.17 -9.27
N GLN A 112 19.69 0.86 -9.66
CA GLN A 112 18.42 0.20 -10.03
C GLN A 112 17.96 0.67 -11.43
N PRO A 113 18.08 -0.16 -12.48
CA PRO A 113 17.60 0.20 -13.81
C PRO A 113 16.08 0.03 -13.89
N GLN A 114 15.33 0.98 -13.35
CA GLN A 114 13.92 1.22 -13.71
C GLN A 114 13.90 2.32 -14.78
N LEU A 115 14.31 1.96 -16.00
CA LEU A 115 14.63 2.89 -17.10
C LEU A 115 13.42 3.64 -17.70
N ASN A 116 12.19 3.43 -17.21
CA ASN A 116 10.98 3.92 -17.90
C ASN A 116 10.27 5.11 -17.23
N LYS A 117 10.78 5.67 -16.12
CA LYS A 117 10.07 6.76 -15.42
C LYS A 117 11.02 7.90 -15.07
N ALA A 118 11.34 8.73 -16.08
CA ALA A 118 12.19 9.92 -15.94
C ALA A 118 11.46 11.09 -15.25
N VAL A 119 12.09 11.71 -14.25
CA VAL A 119 11.64 12.96 -13.58
C VAL A 119 12.25 14.19 -14.27
N ARG A 120 11.49 15.28 -14.38
CA ARG A 120 11.97 16.59 -14.88
C ARG A 120 12.69 17.34 -13.75
N ALA A 121 13.70 18.12 -14.11
CA ALA A 121 14.59 18.78 -13.15
C ALA A 121 13.94 19.91 -12.35
N GLN A 122 12.76 20.40 -12.76
CA GLN A 122 12.00 21.48 -12.09
C GLN A 122 10.50 21.22 -12.31
N ASP A 123 9.70 21.49 -11.27
CA ASP A 123 8.23 21.52 -11.29
C ASP A 123 7.71 22.85 -11.86
#